data_AF-A0A8J2E050-F1
#
_entry.id   AF-A0A8J2E050-F1
#
_cell.length_a   1.000
_cell.length_b   1.000
_cell.length_c   1.000
_cell.angle_alpha   90.00
_cell.angle_beta   90.00
_cell.angle_gamma   90.00
#
_symmetry.space_group_name_H-M   'P 1'
#
loop_
_entity.id
_entity.type
_entity.pdbx_description
1 polymer ?
#
loop_
_entity_poly.entity_id
_entity_poly.type
_entity_poly.pdbx_seq_one_letter_code
_entity_poly.pdbx_strand_id
1 'polypeptide(L)'
;MKELLNYPQVFQVQPDYVQLNPAFRGYAERSARVNEVLQEWRAGEKFITLRGWREEYYDVRAQFNTPALFKMDRSATCLFGIRKYGVDINGYVMDPVKGLSIWLQKRSPNKQTWPGYWDNMISGGLSVGFGINETAIKEAGEEGSIPLNLLTKLKSAGCVSLFFESERGLFPNTEFVY
;
A
#
# COMPACT_ATOMS: atom_id res chain seq x y z
N MET A 1 12.19 -13.10 10.96
CA MET A 1 12.14 -12.89 12.43
C MET A 1 13.52 -12.72 13.06
N LYS A 2 14.53 -13.55 12.74
CA LYS A 2 15.90 -13.43 13.32
C LYS A 2 16.57 -12.07 13.12
N GLU A 3 16.40 -11.44 11.95
CA GLU A 3 17.01 -10.13 11.67
C GLU A 3 16.64 -9.02 12.66
N LEU A 4 15.45 -9.09 13.27
CA LEU A 4 15.00 -8.10 14.26
C LEU A 4 15.84 -8.15 15.54
N LEU A 5 16.43 -9.30 15.88
CA LEU A 5 17.28 -9.47 17.05
C LEU A 5 18.60 -8.67 16.95
N ASN A 6 19.01 -8.28 15.75
CA ASN A 6 20.19 -7.44 15.53
C ASN A 6 19.92 -5.96 15.87
N TYR A 7 18.66 -5.59 16.14
CA TYR A 7 18.23 -4.22 16.41
C TYR A 7 17.46 -4.10 17.73
N PRO A 8 18.01 -4.56 18.87
CA PRO A 8 17.31 -4.54 20.17
C PRO A 8 16.94 -3.12 20.65
N GLN A 9 17.64 -2.11 20.14
CA GLN A 9 17.34 -0.69 20.37
C GLN A 9 16.05 -0.22 19.67
N VAL A 10 15.59 -0.92 18.63
CA VAL A 10 14.37 -0.59 17.86
C VAL A 10 13.25 -1.60 18.12
N PHE A 11 13.57 -2.89 18.11
CA PHE A 11 12.61 -3.98 18.26
C PHE A 11 12.92 -4.83 19.50
N GLN A 12 11.92 -5.02 20.35
CA GLN A 12 11.96 -5.99 21.43
C GLN A 12 11.16 -7.21 21.02
N VAL A 13 11.86 -8.33 20.81
CA VAL A 13 11.27 -9.59 20.34
C VAL A 13 10.93 -10.46 21.55
N GLN A 14 9.66 -10.83 21.67
CA GLN A 14 9.13 -11.76 22.67
C GLN A 14 8.72 -13.07 21.97
N PRO A 15 8.43 -14.16 22.71
CA PRO A 15 8.02 -15.42 22.11
C PRO A 15 6.78 -15.30 21.20
N ASP A 16 5.80 -14.48 21.60
CA ASP A 16 4.50 -14.39 20.92
C ASP A 16 4.30 -13.10 20.11
N TYR A 17 5.16 -12.09 20.30
CA TYR A 17 5.00 -10.81 19.65
C TYR A 17 6.33 -10.05 19.49
N VAL A 18 6.33 -9.08 18.58
CA VAL A 18 7.39 -8.08 18.46
C VAL A 18 6.80 -6.73 18.80
N GLN A 19 7.46 -5.98 19.67
CA GLN A 19 7.08 -4.59 19.95
C GLN A 19 8.20 -3.64 19.52
N LEU A 20 7.82 -2.44 19.07
CA LEU A 20 8.78 -1.33 18.98
C LEU A 20 9.25 -0.96 20.38
N ASN A 21 10.45 -0.39 20.47
CA ASN A 21 11.00 0.08 21.73
C ASN A 21 9.97 0.99 22.44
N PRO A 22 9.52 0.63 23.65
CA PRO A 22 8.49 1.35 24.36
C PRO A 22 8.96 2.72 24.85
N ALA A 23 10.22 3.11 24.63
CA ALA A 23 10.70 4.48 24.84
C ALA A 23 10.25 5.45 23.73
N PHE A 24 9.89 4.98 22.52
CA PHE A 24 9.52 5.87 21.43
C PHE A 24 8.13 6.50 21.64
N ARG A 25 8.06 7.84 21.71
CA ARG A 25 6.86 8.58 22.13
C ARG A 25 6.01 9.10 20.99
N GLY A 26 6.56 9.21 19.78
CA GLY A 26 5.87 9.91 18.68
C GLY A 26 5.97 9.22 17.32
N TYR A 27 5.05 9.62 16.43
CA TYR A 27 5.01 9.18 15.03
C TYR A 27 6.34 9.40 14.31
N ALA A 28 6.92 10.61 14.43
CA ALA A 28 8.15 10.98 13.75
C ALA A 28 9.34 10.12 14.21
N GLU A 29 9.49 9.95 15.54
CA GLU A 29 10.55 9.15 16.13
C GLU A 29 10.45 7.68 15.70
N ARG A 30 9.27 7.06 15.83
CA ARG A 30 9.04 5.68 15.39
C ARG A 30 9.33 5.51 13.90
N SER A 31 8.89 6.45 13.08
CA SER A 31 9.12 6.43 11.63
C SER A 31 10.61 6.49 11.31
N ALA A 32 11.35 7.42 11.94
CA ALA A 32 12.78 7.55 11.74
C ALA A 32 13.55 6.29 12.16
N ARG A 33 13.28 5.76 13.36
CA ARG A 33 13.96 4.58 13.91
C ARG A 33 13.72 3.32 13.12
N VAL A 34 12.49 3.09 12.66
CA VAL A 34 12.18 1.96 11.78
C VAL A 34 12.81 2.15 10.41
N ASN A 35 12.77 3.38 9.86
CA ASN A 35 13.36 3.67 8.56
C ASN A 35 14.88 3.49 8.53
N GLU A 36 15.61 3.84 9.60
CA GLU A 36 17.05 3.56 9.75
C GLU A 36 17.34 2.07 9.49
N VAL A 37 16.62 1.18 10.17
CA VAL A 37 16.76 -0.28 10.01
C VAL A 37 16.39 -0.74 8.59
N LEU A 38 15.29 -0.23 8.03
CA LEU A 38 14.85 -0.61 6.69
C LEU A 38 15.85 -0.17 5.61
N GLN A 39 16.49 0.98 5.76
CA GLN A 39 17.51 1.47 4.84
C GLN A 39 18.78 0.64 4.93
N GLU A 40 19.20 0.21 6.13
CA GLU A 40 20.31 -0.75 6.27
C GLU A 40 20.01 -2.08 5.57
N TRP A 41 18.80 -2.63 5.77
CA TRP A 41 18.37 -3.86 5.10
C TRP A 41 18.29 -3.70 3.58
N ARG A 42 17.84 -2.54 3.10
CA ARG A 42 17.81 -2.21 1.68
C ARG A 42 19.22 -2.13 1.10
N ALA A 43 20.13 -1.41 1.76
CA ALA A 43 21.52 -1.27 1.32
C ALA A 43 22.27 -2.62 1.31
N GLY A 44 21.97 -3.48 2.29
CA GLY A 44 22.49 -4.85 2.34
C GLY A 44 21.74 -5.87 1.48
N GLU A 45 20.79 -5.42 0.65
CA GLU A 45 19.91 -6.23 -0.21
C GLU A 45 19.27 -7.44 0.49
N LYS A 46 18.94 -7.30 1.79
CA LYS A 46 18.52 -8.44 2.63
C LYS A 46 17.17 -9.02 2.25
N PHE A 47 16.26 -8.19 1.75
CA PHE A 47 14.92 -8.63 1.39
C PHE A 47 14.59 -8.18 -0.02
N ILE A 48 14.14 -9.12 -0.85
CA ILE A 48 13.79 -8.87 -2.26
C ILE A 48 12.75 -7.76 -2.41
N THR A 49 11.80 -7.64 -1.48
CA THR A 49 10.77 -6.60 -1.53
C THR A 49 11.36 -5.18 -1.47
N LEU A 50 12.47 -4.97 -0.74
CA LEU A 50 13.09 -3.66 -0.57
C LEU A 50 13.77 -3.13 -1.84
N ARG A 51 13.95 -3.97 -2.88
CA ARG A 51 14.34 -3.51 -4.22
C ARG A 51 13.28 -2.58 -4.84
N GLY A 52 12.03 -2.72 -4.40
CA GLY A 52 10.91 -1.89 -4.83
C GLY A 52 10.70 -0.62 -4.03
N TRP A 53 11.73 -0.10 -3.36
CA TRP A 53 11.68 1.15 -2.61
C TRP A 53 11.33 2.33 -3.53
N ARG A 54 10.41 3.21 -3.10
CA ARG A 54 9.87 4.28 -3.95
C ARG A 54 9.84 5.65 -3.29
N GLU A 55 10.25 5.77 -2.02
CA GLU A 55 10.01 6.99 -1.22
C GLU A 55 8.50 7.30 -1.14
N GLU A 56 7.68 6.26 -1.23
CA GLU A 56 6.23 6.34 -1.13
C GLU A 56 5.82 5.57 0.12
N TYR A 57 5.34 6.31 1.12
CA TYR A 57 5.14 5.80 2.46
C TYR A 57 3.67 5.52 2.72
N TYR A 58 3.38 4.44 3.46
CA TYR A 58 2.06 4.12 3.98
C TYR A 58 2.03 4.34 5.49
N ASP A 59 0.88 4.80 5.99
CA ASP A 59 0.63 4.90 7.42
C ASP A 59 0.43 3.51 8.03
N VAL A 60 1.15 3.25 9.12
CA VAL A 60 0.95 2.04 9.94
C VAL A 60 -0.06 2.36 11.03
N ARG A 61 -1.18 1.64 11.02
CA ARG A 61 -2.32 1.83 11.92
C ARG A 61 -2.74 0.51 12.56
N ALA A 62 -3.29 0.57 13.77
CA ALA A 62 -3.92 -0.60 14.39
C ALA A 62 -5.23 -0.95 13.66
N GLN A 63 -6.03 0.07 13.33
CA GLN A 63 -7.24 -0.03 12.52
C GLN A 63 -7.34 1.17 11.59
N PHE A 64 -8.04 1.06 10.47
CA PHE A 64 -8.10 2.10 9.43
C PHE A 64 -8.45 3.50 9.98
N ASN A 65 -9.45 3.59 10.86
CA ASN A 65 -9.96 4.82 11.45
C ASN A 65 -9.22 5.29 12.72
N THR A 66 -8.11 4.64 13.09
CA THR A 66 -7.27 5.05 14.24
C THR A 66 -6.10 5.91 13.78
N PRO A 67 -5.56 6.80 14.63
CA PRO A 67 -4.37 7.59 14.32
C PRO A 67 -3.20 6.72 13.85
N ALA A 68 -2.44 7.21 12.88
CA ALA A 68 -1.22 6.55 12.43
C ALA A 68 -0.17 6.51 13.54
N LEU A 69 0.45 5.34 13.71
CA LEU A 69 1.46 5.11 14.75
C LEU A 69 2.85 5.51 14.27
N PHE A 70 3.14 5.29 12.99
CA PHE A 70 4.34 5.66 12.24
C PHE A 70 4.10 5.44 10.74
N LYS A 71 5.07 5.74 9.88
CA LYS A 71 5.07 5.40 8.46
C LYS A 71 6.26 4.54 8.06
N MET A 72 6.09 3.80 6.97
CA MET A 72 7.17 3.03 6.33
C MET A 72 6.97 2.99 4.82
N ASP A 73 8.05 2.79 4.06
CA ASP A 73 7.95 2.66 2.60
C ASP A 73 7.03 1.48 2.23
N ARG A 74 6.20 1.68 1.22
CA ARG A 74 5.19 0.69 0.78
C ARG A 74 5.78 -0.69 0.52
N SER A 75 7.03 -0.77 0.07
CA SER A 75 7.70 -2.04 -0.23
C SER A 75 8.03 -2.84 1.04
N ALA A 76 8.26 -2.18 2.17
CA ALA A 76 8.64 -2.81 3.43
C ALA A 76 7.45 -3.33 4.24
N THR A 77 6.24 -2.81 4.00
CA THR A 77 5.02 -3.15 4.77
C THR A 77 4.77 -4.66 4.88
N CYS A 78 5.00 -5.40 3.79
CA CYS A 78 4.77 -6.84 3.75
C CYS A 78 5.75 -7.67 4.60
N LEU A 79 6.93 -7.14 4.94
CA LEU A 79 7.87 -7.79 5.86
C LEU A 79 7.29 -7.92 7.27
N PHE A 80 6.39 -7.01 7.64
CA PHE A 80 5.79 -6.91 8.96
C PHE A 80 4.29 -7.26 8.94
N GLY A 81 3.76 -7.70 7.79
CA GLY A 81 2.32 -7.96 7.63
C GLY A 81 1.45 -6.74 7.94
N ILE A 82 1.96 -5.53 7.67
CA ILE A 82 1.17 -4.31 7.87
C ILE A 82 0.03 -4.26 6.86
N ARG A 83 -1.17 -3.98 7.36
CA ARG A 83 -2.34 -3.82 6.50
C ARG A 83 -2.16 -2.62 5.58
N LYS A 84 -2.30 -2.86 4.28
CA LYS A 84 -2.29 -1.82 3.26
C LYS A 84 -3.71 -1.45 2.88
N TYR A 85 -3.89 -0.19 2.51
CA TYR A 85 -5.13 0.31 1.98
C TYR A 85 -4.89 0.88 0.58
N GLY A 86 -5.84 0.69 -0.31
CA GLY A 86 -5.83 1.27 -1.64
C GLY A 86 -7.24 1.52 -2.14
N VAL A 87 -7.34 1.98 -3.38
CA VAL A 87 -8.58 2.20 -4.10
C VAL A 87 -8.52 1.45 -5.41
N ASP A 88 -9.66 0.88 -5.81
CA ASP A 88 -9.87 0.29 -7.13
C ASP A 88 -11.11 0.94 -7.75
N ILE A 89 -10.99 1.42 -8.99
CA ILE A 89 -12.08 2.06 -9.72
C ILE A 89 -12.50 1.18 -10.90
N ASN A 90 -13.77 0.82 -10.94
CA ASN A 90 -14.37 0.08 -12.04
C ASN A 90 -15.04 1.05 -13.02
N GLY A 91 -14.36 1.33 -14.14
CA GLY A 91 -14.96 2.08 -15.23
C GLY A 91 -15.82 1.20 -16.11
N TYR A 92 -17.06 1.60 -16.38
CA TYR A 92 -17.94 0.89 -17.30
C TYR A 92 -18.80 1.86 -18.11
N VAL A 93 -19.28 1.35 -19.25
CA VAL A 93 -20.22 2.04 -20.14
C VAL A 93 -21.33 1.09 -20.56
N MET A 94 -22.50 1.64 -20.88
CA MET A 94 -23.56 0.91 -21.57
C MET A 94 -23.40 1.15 -23.07
N ASP A 95 -22.72 0.23 -23.75
CA ASP A 95 -22.57 0.28 -25.20
C ASP A 95 -23.91 -0.09 -25.88
N PRO A 96 -24.38 0.66 -26.89
CA PRO A 96 -25.67 0.40 -27.53
C PRO A 96 -25.81 -0.98 -28.20
N VAL A 97 -24.70 -1.62 -28.55
CA VAL A 97 -24.68 -2.92 -29.25
C VAL A 97 -24.18 -4.03 -28.34
N LYS A 98 -23.09 -3.80 -27.61
CA LYS A 98 -22.44 -4.80 -26.75
C LYS A 98 -23.03 -4.89 -25.35
N GLY A 99 -23.85 -3.91 -24.95
CA GLY A 99 -24.38 -3.81 -23.59
C GLY A 99 -23.31 -3.35 -22.59
N LEU A 100 -23.41 -3.83 -21.34
CA LEU A 100 -22.47 -3.47 -20.28
C LEU A 100 -21.05 -3.86 -20.68
N SER A 101 -20.17 -2.86 -20.77
CA SER A 101 -18.76 -3.03 -21.12
C SER A 101 -17.88 -2.40 -20.04
N ILE A 102 -16.83 -3.09 -19.61
CA ILE A 102 -15.94 -2.66 -18.53
C ILE A 102 -14.56 -2.33 -19.11
N TRP A 103 -13.96 -1.25 -18.63
CA TRP A 103 -12.59 -0.89 -18.93
C TRP A 103 -11.63 -1.64 -18.01
N LEU A 104 -10.71 -2.39 -18.60
CA LEU A 104 -9.57 -2.99 -17.92
C LEU A 104 -8.30 -2.34 -18.45
N GLN A 105 -7.36 -2.04 -17.56
CA GLN A 105 -6.04 -1.57 -17.99
C GLN A 105 -5.07 -2.74 -18.09
N LYS A 106 -4.11 -2.63 -19.01
CA LYS A 106 -2.97 -3.55 -19.07
C LYS A 106 -1.77 -2.88 -18.43
N ARG A 107 -1.23 -3.47 -17.37
CA ARG A 107 -0.10 -2.91 -16.63
C ARG A 107 1.13 -2.81 -17.52
N SER A 108 1.84 -1.69 -17.44
CA SER A 108 3.10 -1.50 -18.17
C SER A 108 4.09 -2.64 -17.89
N PRO A 109 4.84 -3.13 -18.89
CA PRO A 109 5.92 -4.10 -18.69
C PRO A 109 7.00 -3.65 -17.69
N ASN A 110 7.11 -2.34 -17.46
CA ASN A 110 8.09 -1.77 -16.54
C ASN A 110 7.58 -1.60 -15.10
N LYS A 111 6.31 -1.97 -14.81
CA LYS A 111 5.80 -1.93 -13.42
C LYS A 111 6.56 -2.97 -12.60
N GLN A 112 7.09 -2.54 -11.46
CA GLN A 112 7.87 -3.42 -10.55
C GLN A 112 7.06 -4.60 -10.00
N THR A 113 5.73 -4.51 -10.00
CA THR A 113 4.83 -5.57 -9.53
C THR A 113 3.83 -5.92 -10.61
N TRP A 114 3.74 -7.22 -10.91
CA TRP A 114 2.80 -7.79 -11.87
C TRP A 114 2.84 -7.10 -13.26
N PRO A 115 4.02 -6.99 -13.89
CA PRO A 115 4.16 -6.35 -15.20
C PRO A 115 3.37 -7.11 -16.27
N GLY A 116 2.62 -6.39 -17.11
CA GLY A 116 1.88 -6.96 -18.24
C GLY A 116 0.54 -7.62 -17.90
N TYR A 117 0.15 -7.69 -16.62
CA TYR A 117 -1.11 -8.27 -16.18
C TYR A 117 -2.28 -7.31 -16.46
N TRP A 118 -3.49 -7.86 -16.55
CA TRP A 118 -4.73 -7.07 -16.56
C TRP A 118 -5.06 -6.59 -15.15
N ASP A 119 -5.67 -5.41 -15.07
CA ASP A 119 -5.95 -4.71 -13.81
C ASP A 119 -7.28 -3.94 -13.91
N ASN A 120 -7.81 -3.50 -12.78
CA ASN A 120 -8.96 -2.59 -12.73
C ASN A 120 -8.65 -1.30 -13.50
N MET A 121 -9.67 -0.58 -13.99
CA MET A 121 -9.46 0.61 -14.83
C MET A 121 -8.43 1.56 -14.20
N ILE A 122 -8.52 1.78 -12.89
CA ILE A 122 -7.56 2.53 -12.06
C ILE A 122 -7.39 1.78 -10.75
N SER A 123 -6.14 1.70 -10.26
CA SER A 123 -5.84 1.14 -8.94
C SER A 123 -4.64 1.85 -8.31
N GLY A 124 -4.72 2.17 -7.02
CA GLY A 124 -3.58 2.78 -6.33
C GLY A 124 -3.68 2.75 -4.81
N GLY A 125 -2.53 2.83 -4.15
CA GLY A 125 -2.44 2.72 -2.70
C GLY A 125 -2.63 4.06 -1.98
N LEU A 126 -3.16 4.02 -0.76
CA LEU A 126 -3.29 5.19 0.10
C LEU A 126 -1.93 5.57 0.69
N SER A 127 -1.25 6.50 0.04
CA SER A 127 -0.01 7.10 0.54
C SER A 127 -0.27 8.08 1.68
N VAL A 128 0.75 8.27 2.53
CA VAL A 128 0.70 9.24 3.64
C VAL A 128 0.28 10.61 3.12
N GLY A 129 -0.74 11.18 3.77
CA GLY A 129 -1.29 12.50 3.43
C GLY A 129 -2.49 12.47 2.49
N PHE A 130 -2.86 11.32 1.95
CA PHE A 130 -4.05 11.15 1.11
C PHE A 130 -5.12 10.32 1.81
N GLY A 131 -6.37 10.78 1.75
CA GLY A 131 -7.54 9.98 2.09
C GLY A 131 -8.03 9.17 0.90
N ILE A 132 -9.10 8.41 1.10
CA ILE A 132 -9.63 7.47 0.08
C ILE A 132 -10.01 8.22 -1.20
N ASN A 133 -10.79 9.30 -1.09
CA ASN A 133 -11.26 10.06 -2.25
C ASN A 133 -10.11 10.81 -2.93
N GLU A 134 -9.18 11.36 -2.14
CA GLU A 134 -8.02 12.07 -2.67
C GLU A 134 -7.11 11.11 -3.46
N THR A 135 -6.89 9.89 -2.95
CA THR A 135 -6.18 8.84 -3.69
C THR A 135 -6.94 8.46 -4.97
N ALA A 136 -8.25 8.20 -4.91
CA ALA A 136 -9.03 7.86 -6.11
C ALA A 136 -8.93 8.91 -7.21
N ILE A 137 -9.01 10.20 -6.84
CA ILE A 137 -8.89 11.31 -7.80
C ILE A 137 -7.47 11.41 -8.36
N LYS A 138 -6.44 11.35 -7.50
CA LYS A 138 -5.03 11.41 -7.91
C LYS A 138 -4.71 10.29 -8.91
N GLU A 139 -5.00 9.04 -8.55
CA GLU A 139 -4.67 7.87 -9.35
C GLU A 139 -5.46 7.84 -10.65
N ALA A 140 -6.72 8.27 -10.65
CA ALA A 140 -7.51 8.36 -11.87
C ALA A 140 -6.94 9.39 -12.86
N GLY A 141 -6.39 10.49 -12.35
CA GLY A 141 -5.65 11.47 -13.15
C GLY A 141 -4.34 10.91 -13.70
N GLU A 142 -3.54 10.25 -12.85
CA GLU A 142 -2.21 9.75 -13.21
C GLU A 142 -2.23 8.53 -14.14
N GLU A 143 -3.10 7.55 -13.89
CA GLU A 143 -3.12 6.28 -14.65
C GLU A 143 -4.04 6.35 -15.87
N GLY A 144 -5.18 7.06 -15.77
CA GLY A 144 -6.20 7.08 -16.81
C GLY A 144 -6.40 8.42 -17.51
N SER A 145 -5.72 9.49 -17.04
CA SER A 145 -6.00 10.86 -17.48
C SER A 145 -7.49 11.22 -17.39
N ILE A 146 -8.18 10.67 -16.38
CA ILE A 146 -9.62 10.87 -16.23
C ILE A 146 -9.88 12.32 -15.81
N PRO A 147 -10.66 13.09 -16.57
CA PRO A 147 -10.91 14.48 -16.26
C PRO A 147 -11.79 14.63 -15.01
N LEU A 148 -11.51 15.67 -14.21
CA LEU A 148 -12.16 15.90 -12.91
C LEU A 148 -13.70 15.94 -13.00
N ASN A 149 -14.26 16.43 -14.10
CA ASN A 149 -15.71 16.49 -14.28
C ASN A 149 -16.35 15.09 -14.32
N LEU A 150 -15.64 14.06 -14.80
CA LEU A 150 -16.12 12.68 -14.77
C LEU A 150 -15.98 12.05 -13.39
N LEU A 151 -14.97 12.44 -12.61
CA LEU A 151 -14.74 11.94 -11.25
C LEU A 151 -15.82 12.38 -10.25
N THR A 152 -16.61 13.40 -10.58
CA THR A 152 -17.83 13.75 -9.83
C THR A 152 -18.86 12.61 -9.77
N LYS A 153 -18.74 11.62 -10.67
CA LYS A 153 -19.61 10.44 -10.73
C LYS A 153 -19.08 9.24 -9.97
N LEU A 154 -17.92 9.34 -9.32
CA LEU A 154 -17.40 8.26 -8.48
C LEU A 154 -18.42 7.91 -7.39
N LYS A 155 -18.74 6.61 -7.27
CA LYS A 155 -19.66 6.11 -6.26
C LYS A 155 -18.95 5.03 -5.46
N SER A 156 -18.87 5.19 -4.16
CA SER A 156 -18.33 4.12 -3.32
C SER A 156 -19.25 2.90 -3.40
N ALA A 157 -18.65 1.74 -3.67
CA ALA A 157 -19.30 0.44 -3.75
C ALA A 157 -18.93 -0.48 -2.55
N GLY A 158 -18.27 0.07 -1.53
CA GLY A 158 -17.77 -0.66 -0.36
C GLY A 158 -16.28 -0.93 -0.43
N CYS A 159 -15.84 -2.05 0.14
CA CYS A 159 -14.44 -2.46 0.12
C CYS A 159 -14.29 -3.98 0.05
N VAL A 160 -13.13 -4.43 -0.43
CA VAL A 160 -12.73 -5.83 -0.45
C VAL A 160 -11.45 -6.00 0.35
N SER A 161 -11.46 -6.92 1.31
CA SER A 161 -10.26 -7.30 2.07
C SER A 161 -9.76 -8.65 1.62
N LEU A 162 -8.45 -8.75 1.41
CA LEU A 162 -7.81 -9.98 0.96
C LEU A 162 -6.48 -10.18 1.69
N PHE A 163 -6.09 -11.44 1.82
CA PHE A 163 -4.82 -11.83 2.43
C PHE A 163 -4.13 -12.85 1.55
N PHE A 164 -2.87 -12.60 1.23
CA PHE A 164 -2.02 -13.59 0.60
C PHE A 164 -0.58 -13.45 1.08
N GLU A 165 0.20 -14.49 0.84
CA GLU A 165 1.63 -14.54 1.07
C GLU A 165 2.36 -14.68 -0.25
N SER A 166 3.56 -14.10 -0.33
CA SER A 166 4.50 -14.36 -1.42
C SER A 166 5.92 -14.32 -0.87
N GLU A 167 6.92 -14.56 -1.73
CA GLU A 167 8.34 -14.42 -1.39
C GLU A 167 8.73 -13.05 -0.78
N ARG A 168 7.89 -12.02 -0.98
CA ARG A 168 8.08 -10.67 -0.43
C ARG A 168 7.61 -10.53 1.01
N GLY A 169 6.73 -11.40 1.49
CA GLY A 169 6.11 -11.33 2.82
C GLY A 169 4.59 -11.48 2.79
N LEU A 170 3.92 -10.90 3.78
CA LEU A 170 2.49 -11.01 4.02
C LEU A 170 1.73 -9.78 3.51
N PHE A 171 0.57 -10.00 2.87
CA PHE A 171 -0.21 -8.96 2.21
C PHE A 171 -1.66 -8.94 2.70
N PRO A 172 -1.92 -8.46 3.94
CA PRO A 172 -3.26 -8.06 4.33
C PRO A 172 -3.61 -6.74 3.62
N ASN A 173 -4.40 -6.80 2.53
CA ASN A 173 -4.82 -5.61 1.80
C ASN A 173 -6.31 -5.34 2.04
N THR A 174 -6.69 -4.08 1.91
CA THR A 174 -8.09 -3.67 1.84
C THR A 174 -8.22 -2.58 0.78
N GLU A 175 -8.96 -2.87 -0.27
CA GLU A 175 -9.17 -1.97 -1.40
C GLU A 175 -10.58 -1.37 -1.30
N PHE A 176 -10.67 -0.03 -1.31
CA PHE A 176 -11.93 0.68 -1.37
C PHE A 176 -12.40 0.76 -2.82
N VAL A 177 -13.60 0.28 -3.08
CA VAL A 177 -14.09 0.07 -4.44
C VAL A 177 -14.97 1.24 -4.88
N TYR A 178 -14.72 1.72 -6.10
CA TYR A 178 -15.52 2.70 -6.81
C TYR A 178 -16.00 2.18 -8.16
#